data_AF-A0A535TDH1-F1
#
_entry.id   AF-A0A535TDH1-F1
#
_cell.length_a   1.000
_cell.length_b   1.000
_cell.length_c   1.000
_cell.angle_alpha   90.00
_cell.angle_beta   90.00
_cell.angle_gamma   90.00
#
_symmetry.space_group_name_H-M   'P 1'
#
loop_
_entity.id
_entity.type
_entity.pdbx_description
1 polymer ?
#
loop_
_entity_poly.entity_id
_entity_poly.type
_entity_poly.pdbx_seq_one_letter_code
_entity_poly.pdbx_strand_id
1 'polypeptide(L)'
;MYFAGTLMQASLGLKRHGIPSNSGAVQGYRYNARVLARHLAESRFGVTLERPAVNAGDVVSLLLDEVTRGPEVWHQRSYLARVVKVGGDGMVDAGIEPLAHFVDDDSGPDAAAITLESNGRDDPYPAVYVRSKGSVKEYLLPPHPLLDFTGDQYRKELSDRLQPLLGSALTRSAS
;
A
#
# COMPACT_ATOMS: atom_id res chain seq x y z
N MET A 1 -19.01 -16.08 3.38
CA MET A 1 -17.99 -16.91 4.06
C MET A 1 -16.64 -16.26 3.78
N TYR A 2 -15.88 -15.88 4.80
CA TYR A 2 -14.54 -15.30 4.62
C TYR A 2 -13.51 -16.32 5.09
N PHE A 3 -12.48 -16.54 4.29
CA PHE A 3 -11.37 -17.43 4.63
C PHE A 3 -10.10 -16.62 4.69
N ALA A 4 -9.23 -16.89 5.64
CA ALA A 4 -7.82 -16.56 5.56
C ALA A 4 -7.14 -17.89 5.78
N GLY A 5 -6.72 -18.55 4.70
CA GLY A 5 -6.25 -19.93 4.63
C GLY A 5 -5.20 -20.05 3.53
N THR A 6 -4.34 -21.07 3.57
CA THR A 6 -3.38 -21.35 2.47
C THR A 6 -4.07 -21.57 1.12
N LEU A 7 -5.37 -21.88 1.13
CA LEU A 7 -6.27 -21.99 -0.02
C LEU A 7 -6.62 -20.66 -0.72
N MET A 8 -6.04 -19.52 -0.34
CA MET A 8 -6.17 -18.26 -1.10
C MET A 8 -5.42 -18.26 -2.45
N GLN A 9 -4.84 -19.40 -2.87
CA GLN A 9 -4.21 -19.63 -4.18
C GLN A 9 -5.10 -19.27 -5.39
N ALA A 10 -6.42 -19.11 -5.23
CA ALA A 10 -7.33 -18.69 -6.29
C ALA A 10 -7.47 -17.15 -6.45
N SER A 11 -7.01 -16.35 -5.48
CA SER A 11 -6.94 -14.88 -5.63
C SER A 11 -5.57 -14.52 -6.22
N LEU A 12 -5.51 -14.44 -7.55
CA LEU A 12 -4.27 -14.21 -8.32
C LEU A 12 -3.64 -12.82 -8.13
N GLY A 13 -4.24 -11.95 -7.31
CA GLY A 13 -3.90 -10.53 -7.22
C GLY A 13 -4.04 -9.79 -8.57
N LEU A 14 -3.55 -8.56 -8.63
CA LEU A 14 -3.50 -7.79 -9.87
C LEU A 14 -2.36 -8.32 -10.74
N LYS A 15 -2.67 -8.79 -11.96
CA LYS A 15 -1.67 -9.19 -12.97
C LYS A 15 -1.17 -8.01 -13.81
N ARG A 16 -1.00 -6.83 -13.22
CA ARG A 16 -0.71 -5.60 -13.99
C ARG A 16 0.55 -5.72 -14.84
N HIS A 17 1.57 -6.42 -14.32
CA HIS A 17 2.87 -6.61 -14.98
C HIS A 17 3.11 -8.06 -15.42
N GLY A 18 2.04 -8.80 -15.73
CA GLY A 18 2.12 -10.13 -16.36
C GLY A 18 2.44 -11.31 -15.42
N ILE A 19 2.79 -11.04 -14.16
CA ILE A 19 3.08 -12.07 -13.15
C ILE A 19 2.03 -12.02 -12.05
N PRO A 20 1.38 -13.15 -11.73
CA PRO A 20 0.41 -13.20 -10.65
C PRO A 20 1.08 -12.95 -9.30
N SER A 21 0.41 -12.19 -8.45
CA SER A 21 0.84 -11.97 -7.07
C SER A 21 0.80 -13.30 -6.33
N ASN A 22 1.92 -13.73 -5.75
CA ASN A 22 1.98 -15.01 -5.07
C ASN A 22 1.57 -14.87 -3.60
N SER A 23 0.30 -15.15 -3.31
CA SER A 23 -0.21 -15.23 -1.93
C SER A 23 -0.04 -16.62 -1.28
N GLY A 24 0.49 -17.60 -2.02
CA GLY A 24 0.47 -19.03 -1.68
C GLY A 24 1.54 -19.52 -0.70
N ALA A 25 2.47 -18.67 -0.26
CA ALA A 25 3.47 -19.07 0.73
C ALA A 25 2.85 -19.17 2.14
N VAL A 26 3.26 -20.16 2.95
CA VAL A 26 2.77 -20.36 4.33
C VAL A 26 2.89 -19.09 5.18
N GLN A 27 3.93 -18.28 4.95
CA GLN A 27 4.16 -17.00 5.64
C GLN A 27 3.16 -15.90 5.23
N GLY A 28 2.49 -16.05 4.09
CA GLY A 28 1.49 -15.12 3.57
C GLY A 28 0.17 -15.12 4.32
N TYR A 29 -0.23 -16.29 4.83
CA TYR A 29 -1.46 -16.52 5.58
C TYR A 29 -1.65 -15.52 6.74
N ARG A 30 -0.59 -15.27 7.52
CA ARG A 30 -0.66 -14.41 8.71
C ARG A 30 -1.05 -12.98 8.36
N TYR A 31 -0.64 -12.51 7.18
CA TYR A 31 -0.94 -11.16 6.71
C TYR A 31 -2.38 -11.07 6.20
N ASN A 32 -2.83 -12.08 5.45
CA ASN A 32 -4.22 -12.18 5.03
C ASN A 32 -5.18 -12.30 6.23
N ALA A 33 -4.80 -13.05 7.26
CA ALA A 33 -5.58 -13.17 8.49
C ALA A 33 -5.69 -11.84 9.24
N ARG A 34 -4.60 -11.06 9.32
CA ARG A 34 -4.63 -9.71 9.93
C ARG A 34 -5.53 -8.75 9.16
N VAL A 35 -5.42 -8.72 7.84
CA VAL A 35 -6.30 -7.89 6.98
C VAL A 35 -7.76 -8.31 7.15
N LEU A 36 -8.06 -9.61 7.12
CA LEU A 36 -9.40 -10.13 7.30
C LEU A 36 -9.97 -9.80 8.68
N ALA A 37 -9.19 -9.98 9.74
CA ALA A 37 -9.62 -9.68 11.10
C ALA A 37 -10.02 -8.20 11.25
N ARG A 38 -9.24 -7.28 10.65
CA ARG A 38 -9.56 -5.85 10.63
C ARG A 38 -10.86 -5.57 9.87
N HIS A 39 -11.00 -6.13 8.67
CA HIS A 39 -12.22 -5.96 7.87
C HIS A 39 -13.46 -6.47 8.60
N LEU A 40 -13.38 -7.62 9.28
CA LEU A 40 -14.50 -8.16 10.07
C LEU A 40 -14.83 -7.28 11.27
N ALA A 41 -13.82 -6.81 12.01
CA ALA A 41 -14.00 -5.94 13.17
C ALA A 41 -14.81 -4.68 12.79
N GLU A 42 -14.42 -4.01 11.70
CA GLU A 42 -15.08 -2.79 11.22
C GLU A 42 -16.46 -3.09 10.60
N SER A 43 -16.56 -4.05 9.69
CA SER A 43 -17.78 -4.27 8.89
C SER A 43 -18.88 -5.09 9.56
N ARG A 44 -18.54 -5.95 10.53
CA ARG A 44 -19.49 -6.88 11.17
C ARG A 44 -19.70 -6.59 12.65
N PHE A 45 -18.70 -6.03 13.33
CA PHE A 45 -18.75 -5.81 14.77
C PHE A 45 -18.80 -4.32 15.15
N GLY A 46 -18.75 -3.41 14.17
CA GLY A 46 -18.81 -1.97 14.41
C GLY A 46 -17.63 -1.43 15.24
N VAL A 47 -16.51 -2.17 15.26
CA VAL A 47 -15.31 -1.78 15.98
C VAL A 47 -14.48 -0.88 15.07
N THR A 48 -14.38 0.40 15.42
CA THR A 48 -13.46 1.33 14.76
C THR A 48 -12.05 1.08 15.27
N LEU A 49 -11.16 0.65 14.38
CA LEU A 49 -9.75 0.50 14.70
C LEU A 49 -9.05 1.86 14.61
N GLU A 50 -8.29 2.20 15.64
CA GLU A 50 -7.48 3.42 15.65
C GLU A 50 -6.46 3.37 14.50
N ARG A 51 -6.44 4.43 13.69
CA ARG A 51 -5.48 4.62 12.60
C ARG A 51 -4.46 5.66 13.04
N PRO A 52 -3.17 5.32 13.16
CA PRO A 52 -2.15 6.27 13.58
C PRO A 52 -2.11 7.47 12.65
N ALA A 53 -2.09 8.68 13.23
CA ALA A 53 -1.79 9.88 12.47
C ALA A 53 -0.34 9.86 11.98
N VAL A 54 -0.11 10.41 10.79
CA VAL A 54 1.22 10.51 10.18
C VAL A 54 1.45 11.97 9.78
N ASN A 55 2.62 12.51 10.09
CA ASN A 55 2.99 13.83 9.58
C ASN A 55 3.17 13.75 8.06
N ALA A 56 2.64 14.71 7.30
CA ALA A 56 2.80 14.76 5.85
C ALA A 56 4.28 14.67 5.40
N GLY A 57 5.21 15.24 6.17
CA GLY A 57 6.66 15.16 5.91
C GLY A 57 7.26 13.76 6.08
N ASP A 58 6.63 12.89 6.88
CA ASP A 58 7.12 11.54 7.17
C ASP A 58 6.56 10.48 6.22
N VAL A 59 5.51 10.81 5.44
CA VAL A 59 4.83 9.87 4.53
C VAL A 59 5.79 9.23 3.53
N VAL A 60 6.68 10.02 2.93
CA VAL A 60 7.65 9.52 1.94
C VAL A 60 8.59 8.50 2.58
N SER A 61 9.12 8.81 3.76
CA SER A 61 9.99 7.89 4.51
C SER A 61 9.26 6.61 4.88
N LEU A 62 8.04 6.72 5.41
CA LEU A 62 7.21 5.59 5.82
C LEU A 62 6.97 4.60 4.67
N LEU A 63 6.64 5.12 3.48
CA LEU A 63 6.36 4.28 2.32
C LEU A 63 7.62 3.62 1.75
N LEU A 64 8.74 4.34 1.67
CA LEU A 64 10.01 3.78 1.19
C LEU A 64 10.61 2.75 2.17
N ASP A 65 10.44 2.99 3.47
CA ASP A 65 10.86 2.04 4.50
C ASP A 65 10.09 0.72 4.40
N GLU A 66 8.80 0.78 4.07
CA GLU A 66 7.99 -0.42 3.84
C GLU A 66 8.52 -1.25 2.67
N VAL A 67 8.72 -0.66 1.50
CA VAL A 67 9.22 -1.44 0.34
C VAL A 67 10.68 -1.87 0.49
N THR A 68 11.43 -1.25 1.40
CA THR A 68 12.81 -1.65 1.68
C THR A 68 12.88 -2.78 2.72
N ARG A 69 12.05 -2.75 3.78
CA ARG A 69 12.20 -3.64 4.95
C ARG A 69 10.91 -4.29 5.44
N GLY A 70 9.75 -3.87 4.93
CA GLY A 70 8.42 -4.30 5.35
C GLY A 70 8.12 -5.74 4.95
N PRO A 71 8.03 -6.68 5.91
CA PRO A 71 7.92 -8.08 5.55
C PRO A 71 6.58 -8.39 4.87
N GLU A 72 5.52 -7.63 5.12
CA GLU A 72 4.23 -7.76 4.45
C GLU A 72 4.36 -7.68 2.92
N VAL A 73 4.90 -6.59 2.38
CA VAL A 73 5.02 -6.39 0.93
C VAL A 73 6.07 -7.32 0.29
N TRP A 74 7.10 -7.70 1.03
CA TRP A 74 8.12 -8.65 0.55
C TRP A 74 7.59 -10.08 0.37
N HIS A 75 6.69 -10.53 1.26
CA HIS A 75 6.09 -11.86 1.19
C HIS A 75 4.81 -11.91 0.34
N GLN A 76 4.20 -10.76 0.04
CA GLN A 76 2.93 -10.62 -0.67
C GLN A 76 3.03 -9.53 -1.76
N ARG A 77 4.09 -9.60 -2.57
CA ARG A 77 4.39 -8.66 -3.66
C ARG A 77 3.19 -8.51 -4.60
N SER A 78 2.84 -7.28 -4.95
CA SER A 78 1.69 -6.91 -5.79
C SER A 78 0.31 -7.37 -5.27
N TYR A 79 0.26 -8.02 -4.10
CA TYR A 79 -0.98 -8.47 -3.45
C TYR A 79 -1.36 -7.54 -2.30
N LEU A 80 -0.40 -7.22 -1.44
CA LEU A 80 -0.56 -6.25 -0.36
C LEU A 80 0.17 -4.96 -0.68
N ALA A 81 -0.38 -3.86 -0.19
CA ALA A 81 0.25 -2.56 -0.24
C ALA A 81 0.14 -1.88 1.12
N ARG A 82 1.13 -1.05 1.44
CA ARG A 82 1.05 -0.11 2.55
C ARG A 82 0.34 1.14 2.08
N VAL A 83 -0.69 1.53 2.80
CA VAL A 83 -1.62 2.59 2.40
C VAL A 83 -1.60 3.72 3.40
N VAL A 84 -1.54 4.94 2.89
CA VAL A 84 -1.81 6.19 3.64
C VAL A 84 -3.00 6.88 3.02
N LYS A 85 -3.86 7.47 3.85
CA LYS A 85 -5.09 8.15 3.42
C LYS A 85 -5.13 9.57 3.98
N VAL A 86 -5.73 10.50 3.25
CA VAL A 86 -6.10 11.80 3.80
C VAL A 86 -7.29 11.59 4.75
N GLY A 87 -7.10 11.91 6.03
CA GLY A 87 -8.12 11.91 7.07
C GLY A 87 -8.73 13.29 7.31
N GLY A 88 -9.46 13.44 8.41
CA GLY A 88 -10.06 14.72 8.82
C GLY A 88 -9.01 15.80 9.08
N ASP A 89 -8.03 15.49 9.93
CA ASP A 89 -7.06 16.46 10.45
C ASP A 89 -5.66 16.35 9.79
N GLY A 90 -5.51 15.57 8.72
CA GLY A 90 -4.20 15.35 8.09
C GLY A 90 -4.07 14.00 7.40
N MET A 91 -2.90 13.36 7.53
CA MET A 91 -2.64 12.03 6.97
C MET A 91 -2.79 10.95 8.03
N VAL A 92 -3.35 9.80 7.64
CA VAL A 92 -3.45 8.61 8.49
C VAL A 92 -2.79 7.42 7.83
N ASP A 93 -2.12 6.61 8.66
CA ASP A 93 -1.61 5.31 8.28
C ASP A 93 -2.77 4.29 8.25
N ALA A 94 -3.23 3.96 7.04
CA ALA A 94 -4.27 2.96 6.83
C ALA A 94 -3.72 1.53 6.90
N GLY A 95 -2.42 1.35 7.16
CA GLY A 95 -1.85 0.04 7.34
C GLY A 95 -1.65 -0.70 6.03
N ILE A 96 -1.63 -2.02 6.15
CA ILE A 96 -1.50 -2.94 5.02
C ILE A 96 -2.90 -3.32 4.55
N GLU A 97 -3.17 -3.11 3.26
CA GLU A 97 -4.44 -3.42 2.59
C GLU A 97 -4.20 -4.24 1.30
N PRO A 98 -5.21 -5.00 0.81
CA PRO A 98 -5.12 -5.63 -0.50
C PRO A 98 -5.01 -4.58 -1.60
N LEU A 99 -4.02 -4.71 -2.48
CA LEU A 99 -3.78 -3.75 -3.55
C LEU A 99 -4.99 -3.65 -4.51
N ALA A 100 -5.60 -4.79 -4.85
CA ALA A 100 -6.80 -4.83 -5.67
C ALA A 100 -7.94 -3.99 -5.07
N HIS A 101 -8.16 -4.11 -3.76
CA HIS A 101 -9.17 -3.31 -3.07
C HIS A 101 -8.86 -1.80 -3.14
N PHE A 102 -7.60 -1.41 -3.01
CA PHE A 102 -7.20 -0.01 -3.15
C PHE A 102 -7.42 0.53 -4.57
N VAL A 103 -7.06 -0.25 -5.59
CA VAL A 103 -7.17 0.14 -7.00
C VAL A 103 -8.63 0.21 -7.47
N ASP A 104 -9.47 -0.71 -7.00
CA ASP A 104 -10.89 -0.77 -7.37
C ASP A 104 -11.75 0.26 -6.60
N ASP A 105 -11.25 0.81 -5.49
CA ASP A 105 -11.93 1.86 -4.72
C ASP A 105 -11.68 3.25 -5.32
N ASP A 106 -12.56 3.68 -6.22
CA ASP A 106 -12.60 5.02 -6.81
C ASP A 106 -13.35 6.06 -5.96
N SER A 107 -14.05 5.60 -4.91
CA SER A 107 -14.91 6.43 -4.04
C SER A 107 -14.23 6.89 -2.76
N GLY A 108 -13.15 6.22 -2.37
CA GLY A 108 -12.39 6.50 -1.15
C GLY A 108 -11.70 7.86 -1.17
N PRO A 109 -11.25 8.35 0.01
CA PRO A 109 -10.51 9.61 0.10
C PRO A 109 -9.21 9.55 -0.72
N ASP A 110 -8.67 10.73 -1.01
CA ASP A 110 -7.32 10.88 -1.58
C ASP A 110 -6.33 10.05 -0.74
N ALA A 111 -5.52 9.24 -1.41
CA ALA A 111 -4.68 8.25 -0.75
C ALA A 111 -3.49 7.84 -1.61
N ALA A 112 -2.49 7.23 -0.99
CA ALA A 112 -1.41 6.57 -1.70
C ALA A 112 -1.22 5.15 -1.16
N ALA A 113 -0.90 4.23 -2.06
CA ALA A 113 -0.50 2.87 -1.75
C ALA A 113 0.87 2.60 -2.38
N ILE A 114 1.73 1.87 -1.68
CA ILE A 114 3.01 1.39 -2.22
C ILE A 114 3.12 -0.13 -2.03
N THR A 115 3.65 -0.80 -3.04
CA THR A 115 3.96 -2.24 -3.01
C THR A 115 5.28 -2.51 -3.74
N LEU A 116 5.75 -3.74 -3.63
CA LEU A 116 6.80 -4.27 -4.49
C LEU A 116 6.17 -5.09 -5.61
N GLU A 117 6.56 -4.78 -6.84
CA GLU A 117 6.19 -5.56 -8.01
C GLU A 117 7.20 -6.66 -8.27
N SER A 118 6.71 -7.74 -8.89
CA SER A 118 7.55 -8.81 -9.44
C SER A 118 7.53 -8.73 -10.96
N ASN A 119 8.71 -8.80 -11.56
CA ASN A 119 8.90 -8.72 -13.01
C ASN A 119 9.45 -10.03 -13.61
N GLY A 120 9.53 -11.09 -12.80
CA GLY A 120 9.94 -12.43 -13.23
C GLY A 120 11.45 -12.59 -13.28
N ARG A 121 12.15 -11.56 -12.83
CA ARG A 121 13.58 -11.49 -12.58
C ARG A 121 13.78 -11.26 -11.09
N ASP A 122 15.02 -11.42 -10.63
CA ASP A 122 15.39 -11.23 -9.22
C ASP A 122 15.65 -9.75 -8.85
N ASP A 123 14.98 -8.81 -9.53
CA ASP A 123 15.08 -7.36 -9.31
C ASP A 123 13.67 -6.72 -9.12
N PRO A 124 12.98 -7.00 -8.00
CA PRO A 124 11.70 -6.37 -7.71
C PRO A 124 11.85 -4.84 -7.62
N TYR A 125 10.79 -4.13 -8.00
CA TYR A 125 10.77 -2.67 -8.01
C TYR A 125 9.53 -2.12 -7.29
N PRO A 126 9.60 -0.93 -6.69
CA PRO A 126 8.42 -0.32 -6.07
C PRO A 126 7.41 0.15 -7.12
N ALA A 127 6.13 -0.12 -6.87
CA ALA A 127 5.02 0.51 -7.55
C ALA A 127 4.19 1.34 -6.58
N VAL A 128 3.89 2.57 -6.98
CA VAL A 128 3.17 3.57 -6.21
C VAL A 128 1.85 3.85 -6.91
N TYR A 129 0.76 3.76 -6.17
CA TYR A 129 -0.59 4.07 -6.63
C TYR A 129 -1.08 5.30 -5.89
N VAL A 130 -1.43 6.35 -6.62
CA VAL A 130 -1.97 7.58 -6.05
C VAL A 130 -3.42 7.71 -6.47
N ARG A 131 -4.32 7.68 -5.48
CA ARG A 131 -5.73 8.02 -5.67
C ARG A 131 -5.91 9.51 -5.42
N SER A 132 -6.40 10.20 -6.44
CA SER A 132 -6.80 11.60 -6.32
C SER A 132 -7.97 11.90 -7.25
N LYS A 133 -8.96 12.64 -6.74
CA LYS A 133 -10.14 13.09 -7.50
C LYS A 133 -10.88 11.94 -8.23
N GLY A 134 -11.07 10.82 -7.53
CA GLY A 134 -11.79 9.65 -8.06
C GLY A 134 -11.05 8.87 -9.14
N SER A 135 -9.72 9.02 -9.25
CA SER A 135 -8.90 8.26 -10.18
C SER A 135 -7.64 7.74 -9.51
N VAL A 136 -7.20 6.54 -9.89
CA VAL A 136 -5.96 5.93 -9.41
C VAL A 136 -4.91 5.94 -10.52
N LYS A 137 -3.77 6.58 -10.26
CA LYS A 137 -2.60 6.59 -11.16
C LYS A 137 -1.48 5.73 -10.61
N GLU A 138 -0.81 4.99 -11.47
CA GLU A 138 0.36 4.18 -11.12
C GLU A 138 1.66 4.86 -11.56
N TYR A 139 2.66 4.77 -10.70
CA TYR A 139 4.02 5.22 -10.93
C TYR A 139 4.98 4.11 -10.52
N LEU A 140 5.91 3.76 -11.40
CA LEU A 140 6.94 2.77 -11.13
C LEU A 140 8.22 3.49 -10.72
N LEU A 141 8.84 3.04 -9.64
CA LEU A 141 10.19 3.47 -9.26
C LEU A 141 11.20 2.46 -9.83
N PRO A 142 12.45 2.88 -10.11
CA PRO A 142 13.45 1.96 -10.64
C PRO A 142 13.82 0.86 -9.62
N PRO A 143 14.24 -0.33 -10.07
CA PRO A 143 14.82 -1.34 -9.17
C PRO A 143 16.16 -0.85 -8.61
N HIS A 144 16.52 -1.33 -7.41
CA HIS A 144 17.81 -1.06 -6.79
C HIS A 144 18.64 -2.34 -6.66
N PRO A 145 19.94 -2.36 -7.04
CA PRO A 145 20.77 -3.57 -6.94
C PRO A 145 20.88 -4.16 -5.53
N LEU A 146 20.83 -3.29 -4.51
CA LEU A 146 20.87 -3.69 -3.10
C LEU A 146 19.47 -3.76 -2.46
N LEU A 147 18.40 -3.60 -3.24
CA LEU A 147 17.01 -3.61 -2.77
C LEU A 147 16.74 -2.55 -1.68
N ASP A 148 17.50 -1.46 -1.72
CA ASP A 148 17.40 -0.31 -0.82
C ASP A 148 16.78 0.86 -1.56
N PHE A 149 15.57 1.23 -1.15
CA PHE A 149 14.79 2.30 -1.76
C PHE A 149 14.76 3.56 -0.89
N THR A 150 15.63 3.67 0.12
CA THR A 150 15.62 4.80 1.07
C THR A 150 16.51 5.98 0.65
N GLY A 151 17.27 5.83 -0.44
CA GLY A 151 18.16 6.86 -0.96
C GLY A 151 17.45 8.10 -1.51
N ASP A 152 18.21 9.20 -1.63
CA ASP A 152 17.68 10.53 -2.00
C ASP A 152 16.95 10.55 -3.35
N GLN A 153 17.39 9.74 -4.31
CA GLN A 153 16.71 9.60 -5.61
C GLN A 153 15.25 9.14 -5.43
N TYR A 154 15.04 8.08 -4.64
CA TYR A 154 13.70 7.53 -4.38
C TYR A 154 12.85 8.48 -3.55
N ARG A 155 13.46 9.15 -2.56
CA ARG A 155 12.78 10.17 -1.74
C ARG A 155 12.26 11.30 -2.61
N LYS A 156 13.11 11.82 -3.50
CA LYS A 156 12.73 12.89 -4.44
C LYS A 156 11.63 12.42 -5.38
N GLU A 157 11.83 11.29 -6.04
CA GLU A 157 10.86 10.79 -7.03
C GLU A 157 9.50 10.51 -6.38
N LEU A 158 9.46 9.85 -5.22
CA LEU A 158 8.22 9.59 -4.51
C LEU A 158 7.56 10.89 -4.03
N SER A 159 8.34 11.83 -3.48
CA SER A 159 7.82 13.15 -3.07
C SER A 159 7.15 13.88 -4.24
N ASP A 160 7.76 13.88 -5.43
CA ASP A 160 7.19 14.51 -6.62
C ASP A 160 5.86 13.85 -7.03
N ARG A 161 5.73 12.52 -6.92
CA ARG A 161 4.47 11.82 -7.22
C ARG A 161 3.39 12.09 -6.18
N LEU A 162 3.77 12.27 -4.92
CA LEU A 162 2.85 12.49 -3.81
C LEU A 162 2.50 13.96 -3.56
N GLN A 163 3.14 14.90 -4.25
CA GLN A 163 2.89 16.34 -4.07
C GLN A 163 1.40 16.75 -4.08
N PRO A 164 0.54 16.23 -4.98
CA PRO A 164 -0.89 16.55 -4.97
C PRO A 164 -1.59 16.08 -3.69
N LEU A 165 -1.21 14.91 -3.18
CA LEU A 165 -1.76 14.29 -1.98
C LEU A 165 -1.32 15.06 -0.71
N LEU A 166 -0.02 15.36 -0.61
CA LEU A 166 0.56 16.06 0.54
C LEU A 166 0.06 17.50 0.64
N GLY A 167 -0.13 18.20 -0.49
CA GLY A 167 -0.73 19.54 -0.51
C GLY A 167 -2.17 19.56 0.00
N SER A 168 -2.98 18.56 -0.39
CA SER A 168 -4.37 18.39 0.08
C SER A 168 -4.44 18.21 1.60
N ALA A 169 -3.56 17.37 2.16
CA ALA A 169 -3.49 17.11 3.60
C ALA A 169 -3.07 18.34 4.42
N LEU A 170 -2.06 19.08 3.95
CA LEU A 170 -1.58 20.31 4.60
C LEU A 170 -2.67 21.40 4.65
N THR A 171 -3.52 21.45 3.63
CA THR A 171 -4.64 22.42 3.58
C THR A 171 -5.71 22.09 4.63
N ARG A 172 -5.99 20.79 4.84
CA ARG A 172 -6.98 20.32 5.82
C ARG A 172 -6.53 20.47 7.28
N SER A 173 -5.25 20.29 7.55
CA SER A 173 -4.69 20.48 8.91
C SER A 173 -4.70 21.95 9.37
N ALA A 174 -4.88 22.92 8.46
CA ALA A 174 -4.86 24.35 8.76
C ALA A 174 -6.26 24.98 8.88
N SER A 175 -7.33 24.22 8.64
CA SER A 175 -8.74 24.66 8.71
C SER A 175 -9.39 24.23 10.02
#